data_AF-A0A9P8ZJJ1-F1
#
_entry.id   AF-A0A9P8ZJJ1-F1
#
_cell.length_a   1.000
_cell.length_b   1.000
_cell.length_c   1.000
_cell.angle_alpha   90.00
_cell.angle_beta   90.00
_cell.angle_gamma   90.00
#
_symmetry.space_group_name_H-M   'P 1'
#
loop_
_entity.id
_entity.type
_entity.pdbx_description
1 polymer ?
#
loop_
_entity_poly.entity_id
_entity_poly.type
_entity_poly.pdbx_seq_one_letter_code
_entity_poly.pdbx_strand_id
1 'polypeptide(L)'
;MARIAAAFTVVAALASSVLAAPSLGKRDHHITITNRCQSRSVTPVYHDVGGTSYNMQTLNPNESTETSVGESQLAWRIWGEDGKGCGWPDGGGCLLLECSFDNADFRQCNLSRVDGFNMGIEFGFDDPGCSGNQCLHGDCGGDQAFSDPTNGGPSLRQCNTPNVGMTVVFSCD
;
A
#
# COMPACT_ATOMS: atom_id res chain seq x y z
N MET A 1 6.87 38.12 76.33
CA MET A 1 6.78 38.32 74.87
C MET A 1 7.83 37.43 74.21
N ALA A 2 7.41 36.34 73.56
CA ALA A 2 8.31 35.50 72.76
C ALA A 2 7.60 35.18 71.45
N ARG A 3 8.16 35.64 70.33
CA ARG A 3 7.68 35.39 68.97
C ARG A 3 8.46 34.19 68.41
N ILE A 4 7.76 33.11 68.06
CA ILE A 4 8.33 31.99 67.32
C ILE A 4 8.15 32.30 65.83
N ALA A 5 9.26 32.52 65.12
CA ALA A 5 9.27 32.67 63.67
C ALA A 5 9.37 31.27 63.04
N ALA A 6 8.37 30.89 62.25
CA ALA A 6 8.42 29.68 61.43
C ALA A 6 9.15 30.02 60.12
N ALA A 7 10.29 29.37 59.87
CA ALA A 7 10.98 29.43 58.58
C ALA A 7 10.39 28.37 57.65
N PHE A 8 9.79 28.80 56.53
CA PHE A 8 9.35 27.92 55.45
C PHE A 8 10.51 27.68 54.49
N THR A 9 11.02 26.45 54.44
CA THR A 9 12.00 26.03 53.44
C THR A 9 11.24 25.61 52.18
N VAL A 10 11.33 26.40 51.11
CA VAL A 10 10.80 26.02 49.79
C VAL A 10 11.86 25.18 49.07
N VAL A 11 11.60 23.88 48.92
CA VAL A 11 12.42 22.99 48.10
C VAL A 11 11.92 23.09 46.66
N ALA A 12 12.67 23.75 45.80
CA ALA A 12 12.39 23.77 44.36
C ALA A 12 12.84 22.44 43.73
N ALA A 13 11.88 21.60 43.35
CA ALA A 13 12.14 20.39 42.57
C ALA A 13 12.40 20.77 41.11
N LEU A 14 13.61 20.54 40.62
CA LEU A 14 13.96 20.67 39.21
C LEU A 14 13.36 19.48 38.45
N ALA A 15 12.22 19.70 37.79
CA ALA A 15 11.63 18.71 36.90
C ALA A 15 12.55 18.54 35.67
N SER A 16 13.18 17.38 35.56
CA SER A 16 13.93 17.01 34.36
C SER A 16 12.93 16.76 33.22
N SER A 17 12.82 17.71 32.31
CA SER A 17 12.04 17.55 31.08
C SER A 17 12.76 16.55 30.19
N VAL A 18 12.38 15.27 30.28
CA VAL A 18 12.78 14.26 29.29
C VAL A 18 12.08 14.66 27.99
N LEU A 19 12.83 15.28 27.08
CA LEU A 19 12.42 15.40 25.68
C LEU A 19 12.32 13.99 25.12
N ALA A 20 11.10 13.46 25.03
CA ALA A 20 10.84 12.28 24.23
C ALA A 20 11.28 12.61 22.80
N ALA A 21 12.34 11.96 22.33
CA ALA A 21 12.70 12.01 20.92
C ALA A 21 11.48 11.54 20.13
N PRO A 22 11.03 12.26 19.09
CA PRO A 22 10.00 11.73 18.22
C PRO A 22 10.51 10.38 17.71
N SER A 23 9.79 9.31 18.00
CA SER A 23 10.04 8.05 17.30
C SER A 23 9.94 8.40 15.81
N LEU A 24 11.04 8.29 15.08
CA LEU A 24 11.04 8.25 13.62
C LEU A 24 10.25 7.01 13.24
N GLY A 25 8.92 7.11 13.29
CA GLY A 25 8.03 6.07 12.82
C GLY A 25 8.40 5.81 11.38
N LYS A 26 8.56 4.53 11.05
CA LYS A 26 8.56 4.08 9.67
C LYS A 26 7.40 4.79 8.97
N ARG A 27 7.71 5.68 8.04
CA ARG A 27 6.70 6.47 7.31
C ARG A 27 6.00 5.54 6.33
N ASP A 28 4.71 5.67 6.10
CA ASP A 28 4.01 4.75 5.22
C ASP A 28 4.25 5.11 3.74
N HIS A 29 4.16 4.11 2.86
CA HIS A 29 4.03 4.29 1.42
C HIS A 29 2.61 4.77 1.12
N HIS A 30 2.48 6.01 0.63
CA HIS A 30 1.19 6.55 0.20
C HIS A 30 0.81 5.97 -1.16
N ILE A 31 -0.44 5.55 -1.32
CA ILE A 31 -0.93 4.94 -2.56
C ILE A 31 -2.15 5.73 -3.04
N THR A 32 -2.06 6.30 -4.24
CA THR A 32 -3.19 6.92 -4.94
C THR A 32 -3.78 5.91 -5.92
N ILE A 33 -5.06 5.60 -5.77
CA ILE A 33 -5.77 4.62 -6.58
C ILE A 33 -6.81 5.34 -7.43
N THR A 34 -6.82 5.12 -8.74
CA THR A 34 -7.72 5.79 -9.69
C THR A 34 -8.50 4.81 -10.53
N ASN A 35 -9.80 5.05 -10.69
CA ASN A 35 -10.63 4.30 -11.63
C ASN A 35 -10.66 5.00 -13.01
N ARG A 36 -10.11 4.37 -14.05
CA ARG A 36 -10.19 4.81 -15.46
C ARG A 36 -11.16 4.00 -16.30
N CYS A 37 -11.91 3.09 -15.69
CA CYS A 37 -13.00 2.39 -16.33
C CYS A 37 -14.14 3.38 -16.66
N GLN A 38 -14.36 3.65 -17.95
CA GLN A 38 -15.27 4.72 -18.38
C GLN A 38 -16.75 4.48 -18.07
N SER A 39 -17.16 3.22 -17.91
CA SER A 39 -18.56 2.81 -17.83
C SER A 39 -18.94 2.08 -16.55
N ARG A 40 -18.01 1.89 -15.61
CA ARG A 40 -18.26 1.11 -14.38
C ARG A 40 -17.54 1.70 -13.18
N SER A 41 -18.20 1.61 -12.03
CA SER A 41 -17.56 1.89 -10.75
C SER A 41 -16.70 0.70 -10.33
N VAL A 42 -15.62 0.99 -9.62
CA VAL A 42 -14.68 -0.02 -9.10
C VAL A 42 -14.54 0.19 -7.60
N THR A 43 -14.62 -0.88 -6.82
CA THR A 43 -14.30 -0.84 -5.39
C THR A 43 -12.91 -1.45 -5.20
N PRO A 44 -11.87 -0.65 -4.95
CA PRO A 44 -10.56 -1.19 -4.62
C PRO A 44 -10.67 -2.02 -3.34
N VAL A 45 -9.97 -3.15 -3.28
CA VAL A 45 -9.90 -4.00 -2.10
C VAL A 45 -8.45 -4.19 -1.73
N TYR A 46 -8.15 -4.09 -0.43
CA TYR A 46 -6.85 -4.39 0.13
C TYR A 46 -6.90 -5.71 0.89
N HIS A 47 -5.82 -6.49 0.80
CA HIS A 47 -5.57 -7.67 1.63
C HIS A 47 -4.13 -7.67 2.14
N ASP A 48 -3.92 -7.99 3.42
CA ASP A 48 -2.58 -8.20 3.98
C ASP A 48 -2.30 -9.67 4.31
N VAL A 49 -1.02 -10.00 4.49
CA VAL A 49 -0.55 -11.34 4.91
C VAL A 49 -1.13 -11.81 6.26
N GLY A 50 -1.66 -10.88 7.08
CA GLY A 50 -2.34 -11.20 8.33
C GLY A 50 -3.76 -11.75 8.12
N GLY A 51 -4.25 -11.76 6.87
CA GLY A 51 -5.60 -12.17 6.50
C GLY A 51 -6.64 -11.06 6.68
N THR A 52 -6.20 -9.81 6.91
CA THR A 52 -7.12 -8.68 6.96
C THR A 52 -7.47 -8.25 5.55
N SER A 53 -8.77 -8.14 5.26
CA SER A 53 -9.26 -7.62 4.00
C SER A 53 -10.33 -6.58 4.23
N TYR A 54 -10.32 -5.51 3.44
CA TYR A 54 -11.34 -4.49 3.49
C TYR A 54 -11.54 -3.82 2.12
N ASN A 55 -12.79 -3.42 1.88
CA ASN A 55 -13.15 -2.59 0.73
C ASN A 55 -12.78 -1.14 1.02
N MET A 56 -12.18 -0.48 0.06
CA MET A 56 -11.98 0.97 0.06
C MET A 56 -13.24 1.68 -0.46
N GLN A 57 -13.19 3.01 -0.54
CA GLN A 57 -14.25 3.78 -1.18
C GLN A 57 -14.46 3.33 -2.63
N THR A 58 -15.70 3.02 -2.99
CA THR A 58 -16.09 2.78 -4.39
C THR A 58 -15.85 4.05 -5.22
N LEU A 59 -15.18 3.87 -6.36
CA LEU A 59 -14.79 4.92 -7.28
C LEU A 59 -15.67 4.88 -8.53
N ASN A 60 -16.38 5.97 -8.82
CA ASN A 60 -16.99 6.19 -10.13
C ASN A 60 -15.91 6.46 -11.20
N PRO A 61 -16.26 6.48 -12.50
CA PRO A 61 -15.29 6.77 -13.55
C PRO A 61 -14.52 8.08 -13.30
N ASN A 62 -13.19 8.00 -13.38
CA ASN A 62 -12.22 9.07 -13.14
C ASN A 62 -12.13 9.58 -11.69
N GLU A 63 -12.73 8.90 -10.72
CA GLU A 63 -12.51 9.18 -9.30
C GLU A 63 -11.24 8.47 -8.79
N SER A 64 -10.71 9.00 -7.69
CA SER A 64 -9.55 8.46 -6.98
C SER A 64 -9.81 8.36 -5.47
N THR A 65 -9.12 7.44 -4.81
CA THR A 65 -9.00 7.35 -3.35
C THR A 65 -7.54 7.16 -2.98
N GLU A 66 -7.22 7.34 -1.71
CA GLU A 66 -5.88 7.13 -1.17
C GLU A 66 -5.89 6.06 -0.08
N THR A 67 -4.77 5.38 0.09
CA THR A 67 -4.47 4.53 1.24
C THR A 67 -2.98 4.61 1.57
N SER A 68 -2.55 3.91 2.61
CA SER A 68 -1.15 3.82 2.97
C SER A 68 -0.78 2.41 3.43
N VAL A 69 0.44 2.00 3.10
CA VAL A 69 1.00 0.71 3.50
C VAL A 69 2.31 0.93 4.23
N GLY A 70 2.49 0.26 5.36
CA GLY A 70 3.70 0.41 6.16
C GLY A 70 4.97 -0.01 5.42
N GLU A 71 6.09 0.67 5.68
CA GLU A 71 7.44 0.37 5.16
C GLU A 71 7.98 -1.03 5.47
N SER A 72 7.28 -1.81 6.30
CA SER A 72 7.62 -3.20 6.55
C SER A 72 6.45 -4.15 6.33
N GLN A 73 5.47 -3.73 5.53
CA GLN A 73 4.35 -4.59 5.19
C GLN A 73 4.83 -5.71 4.28
N LEU A 74 4.65 -6.94 4.76
CA LEU A 74 4.92 -8.16 4.01
C LEU A 74 3.68 -8.52 3.17
N ALA A 75 3.93 -8.96 1.94
CA ALA A 75 3.00 -9.69 1.05
C ALA A 75 1.54 -9.18 1.11
N TRP A 76 1.33 -7.95 0.66
CA TRP A 76 0.01 -7.34 0.56
C TRP A 76 -0.48 -7.29 -0.88
N ARG A 77 -1.79 -7.14 -1.05
CA ARG A 77 -2.46 -7.17 -2.35
C ARG A 77 -3.48 -6.06 -2.49
N ILE A 78 -3.64 -5.56 -3.72
CA ILE A 78 -4.75 -4.71 -4.13
C ILE A 78 -5.38 -5.28 -5.42
N TRP A 79 -6.70 -5.31 -5.47
CA TRP A 79 -7.46 -5.57 -6.70
C TRP A 79 -8.69 -4.67 -6.79
N GLY A 80 -9.29 -4.60 -7.98
CA GLY A 80 -10.56 -3.90 -8.19
C GLY A 80 -11.73 -4.89 -8.22
N GLU A 81 -12.73 -4.69 -7.36
CA GLU A 81 -14.02 -5.40 -7.44
C GLU A 81 -15.00 -4.58 -8.28
N ASP A 82 -15.54 -5.19 -9.33
CA ASP A 82 -16.53 -4.58 -10.24
C ASP A 82 -17.87 -5.36 -10.29
N GLY A 83 -18.12 -6.24 -9.32
CA GLY A 83 -19.32 -7.08 -9.25
C GLY A 83 -19.24 -8.33 -10.13
N LYS A 84 -18.09 -8.59 -10.78
CA LYS A 84 -17.85 -9.79 -11.59
C LYS A 84 -17.36 -10.99 -10.78
N GLY A 85 -17.21 -10.83 -9.47
CA GLY A 85 -17.03 -11.96 -8.54
C GLY A 85 -15.57 -12.29 -8.29
N CYS A 86 -14.77 -11.31 -7.88
CA CYS A 86 -13.49 -11.62 -7.24
C CYS A 86 -13.77 -12.41 -5.96
N GLY A 87 -13.10 -13.54 -5.79
CA GLY A 87 -13.23 -14.41 -4.63
C GLY A 87 -12.68 -13.74 -3.38
N TRP A 88 -13.51 -13.60 -2.35
CA TRP A 88 -13.08 -13.12 -1.05
C TRP A 88 -12.42 -14.24 -0.24
N PRO A 89 -11.34 -13.98 0.53
CA PRO A 89 -10.66 -12.69 0.76
C PRO A 89 -9.46 -12.42 -0.17
N ASP A 90 -9.10 -13.35 -1.07
CA ASP A 90 -7.79 -13.32 -1.74
C ASP A 90 -7.82 -12.75 -3.16
N GLY A 91 -8.98 -12.30 -3.64
CA GLY A 91 -9.13 -11.73 -4.99
C GLY A 91 -9.19 -12.78 -6.10
N GLY A 92 -9.55 -14.04 -5.79
CA GLY A 92 -9.60 -15.13 -6.77
C GLY A 92 -10.43 -14.77 -8.01
N GLY A 93 -9.92 -14.99 -9.22
CA GLY A 93 -10.56 -14.59 -10.48
C GLY A 93 -10.19 -13.20 -10.99
N CYS A 94 -9.36 -12.45 -10.25
CA CYS A 94 -9.03 -11.07 -10.57
C CYS A 94 -7.53 -10.86 -10.77
N LEU A 95 -7.18 -9.78 -11.49
CA LEU A 95 -5.79 -9.35 -11.59
C LEU A 95 -5.39 -8.72 -10.26
N LEU A 96 -4.26 -9.13 -9.71
CA LEU A 96 -3.77 -8.67 -8.42
C LEU A 96 -2.54 -7.78 -8.60
N LEU A 97 -2.50 -6.63 -7.94
CA LEU A 97 -1.23 -5.99 -7.58
C LEU A 97 -0.75 -6.64 -6.30
N GLU A 98 0.39 -7.33 -6.34
CA GLU A 98 1.01 -7.96 -5.17
C GLU A 98 2.33 -7.24 -4.86
N CYS A 99 2.59 -6.94 -3.59
CA CYS A 99 3.76 -6.19 -3.18
C CYS A 99 4.30 -6.66 -1.82
N SER A 100 5.59 -6.44 -1.59
CA SER A 100 6.24 -6.67 -0.30
C SER A 100 7.32 -5.62 -0.03
N PHE A 101 7.25 -4.99 1.14
CA PHE A 101 8.15 -3.93 1.58
C PHE A 101 8.94 -4.26 2.84
N ASP A 102 8.77 -5.46 3.39
CA ASP A 102 9.44 -5.96 4.60
C ASP A 102 10.98 -5.99 4.50
N ASN A 103 11.52 -6.11 3.29
CA ASN A 103 12.96 -6.02 3.02
C ASN A 103 13.31 -4.69 2.34
N ALA A 104 14.05 -3.82 3.05
CA ALA A 104 14.45 -2.50 2.53
C ALA A 104 15.37 -2.57 1.29
N ASP A 105 16.10 -3.67 1.12
CA ASP A 105 16.98 -3.90 -0.03
C ASP A 105 16.26 -4.57 -1.21
N PHE A 106 15.01 -4.98 -1.01
CA PHE A 106 14.24 -5.76 -1.99
C PHE A 106 12.74 -5.47 -1.90
N ARG A 107 12.38 -4.19 -1.92
CA ARG A 107 10.99 -3.74 -1.98
C ARG A 107 10.48 -3.94 -3.38
N GLN A 108 9.42 -4.73 -3.53
CA GLN A 108 8.99 -5.16 -4.84
C GLN A 108 7.48 -5.24 -4.98
N CYS A 109 7.05 -5.08 -6.23
CA CYS A 109 5.67 -5.26 -6.66
C CYS A 109 5.63 -6.01 -7.98
N ASN A 110 4.56 -6.76 -8.22
CA ASN A 110 4.21 -7.34 -9.51
C ASN A 110 2.70 -7.28 -9.72
N LEU A 111 2.30 -7.41 -10.98
CA LEU A 111 0.93 -7.79 -11.32
C LEU A 111 0.87 -9.31 -11.42
N SER A 112 -0.22 -9.92 -10.98
CA SER A 112 -0.39 -11.37 -10.98
C SER A 112 -1.72 -11.75 -11.60
N ARG A 113 -1.64 -12.59 -12.63
CA ARG A 113 -2.78 -13.24 -13.30
C ARG A 113 -2.97 -14.69 -12.87
N VAL A 114 -2.19 -15.17 -11.90
CA VAL A 114 -2.29 -16.56 -11.42
C VAL A 114 -3.71 -16.87 -10.95
N ASP A 115 -4.34 -15.91 -10.29
CA ASP A 115 -5.70 -16.04 -9.77
C ASP A 115 -6.78 -15.72 -10.80
N GLY A 116 -6.45 -15.00 -11.86
CA GLY A 116 -7.37 -14.68 -12.96
C GLY A 116 -7.18 -13.27 -13.51
N PHE A 117 -8.22 -12.76 -14.16
CA PHE A 117 -8.24 -11.42 -14.73
C PHE A 117 -9.69 -10.93 -14.90
N ASN A 118 -9.98 -9.73 -14.40
CA ASN A 118 -11.29 -9.09 -14.53
C ASN A 118 -11.20 -7.67 -15.12
N MET A 119 -10.12 -6.94 -14.81
CA MET A 119 -9.80 -5.61 -15.30
C MET A 119 -8.29 -5.41 -15.37
N GLY A 120 -7.86 -4.42 -16.14
CA GLY A 120 -6.47 -4.02 -16.22
C GLY A 120 -6.02 -3.24 -15.00
N ILE A 121 -4.75 -3.44 -14.62
CA ILE A 121 -4.07 -2.65 -13.60
C ILE A 121 -2.78 -2.09 -14.19
N GLU A 122 -2.54 -0.82 -13.95
CA GLU A 122 -1.23 -0.18 -14.07
C GLU A 122 -0.82 0.32 -12.69
N PHE A 123 0.45 0.15 -12.32
CA PHE A 123 1.01 0.78 -11.13
C PHE A 123 2.33 1.47 -11.42
N GLY A 124 2.67 2.47 -10.62
CA GLY A 124 3.90 3.24 -10.69
C GLY A 124 4.41 3.63 -9.31
N PHE A 125 5.68 4.05 -9.24
CA PHE A 125 6.32 4.60 -8.05
C PHE A 125 6.59 6.09 -8.27
N ASP A 126 6.43 6.91 -7.22
CA ASP A 126 6.71 8.35 -7.24
C ASP A 126 8.23 8.65 -7.11
N ASP A 127 9.06 7.74 -7.62
CA ASP A 127 10.50 7.91 -7.75
C ASP A 127 10.89 7.71 -9.22
N PRO A 128 11.50 8.70 -9.89
CA PRO A 128 11.88 8.58 -11.30
C PRO A 128 12.95 7.50 -11.58
N GLY A 129 13.66 7.03 -10.55
CA GLY A 129 14.59 5.90 -10.64
C GLY A 129 13.89 4.53 -10.55
N CYS A 130 12.61 4.50 -10.20
CA CYS A 130 11.81 3.30 -10.08
C CYS A 130 10.80 3.20 -11.23
N SER A 131 10.67 2.01 -11.80
CA SER A 131 9.69 1.75 -12.87
C SER A 131 8.53 0.93 -12.35
N GLY A 132 7.33 1.27 -12.79
CA GLY A 132 6.11 0.50 -12.56
C GLY A 132 5.90 -0.65 -13.55
N ASN A 133 4.68 -1.18 -13.59
CA ASN A 133 4.26 -2.16 -14.59
C ASN A 133 2.78 -2.01 -14.95
N GLN A 134 2.37 -2.63 -16.06
CA GLN A 134 0.97 -2.65 -16.48
C GLN A 134 0.59 -3.98 -17.13
N CYS A 135 -0.62 -4.43 -16.83
CA CYS A 135 -1.28 -5.55 -17.49
C CYS A 135 -2.73 -5.12 -17.76
N LEU A 136 -3.00 -4.70 -18.99
CA LEU A 136 -4.27 -4.09 -19.38
C LEU A 136 -5.28 -5.08 -19.98
N HIS A 137 -4.81 -6.28 -20.33
CA HIS A 137 -5.61 -7.34 -20.94
C HIS A 137 -5.31 -8.70 -20.31
N GLY A 138 -6.29 -9.61 -20.40
CA GLY A 138 -6.21 -10.95 -19.78
C GLY A 138 -5.10 -11.84 -20.31
N ASP A 139 -4.47 -11.48 -21.43
CA ASP A 139 -3.38 -12.19 -22.11
C ASP A 139 -2.03 -11.46 -22.06
N CYS A 140 -1.86 -10.45 -21.19
CA CYS A 140 -0.59 -9.71 -21.06
C CYS A 140 0.62 -10.64 -20.82
N GLY A 141 1.82 -10.22 -21.24
CA GLY A 141 3.02 -11.05 -21.21
C GLY A 141 3.55 -11.38 -19.81
N GLY A 142 4.50 -12.33 -19.73
CA GLY A 142 5.18 -12.69 -18.47
C GLY A 142 6.13 -11.59 -17.93
N ASP A 143 6.47 -10.61 -18.75
CA ASP A 143 7.17 -9.37 -18.38
C ASP A 143 6.22 -8.31 -17.76
N GLN A 144 4.91 -8.47 -17.97
CA GLN A 144 3.86 -7.57 -17.50
C GLN A 144 3.16 -8.10 -16.26
N ALA A 145 2.91 -9.41 -16.21
CA ALA A 145 2.30 -10.06 -15.06
C ALA A 145 2.86 -11.46 -14.83
N PHE A 146 3.03 -11.79 -13.55
CA PHE A 146 3.25 -13.15 -13.08
C PHE A 146 2.05 -14.00 -13.46
N SER A 147 2.28 -15.12 -14.11
CA SER A 147 1.21 -16.00 -14.60
C SER A 147 1.50 -17.48 -14.43
N ASP A 148 2.71 -17.84 -14.03
CA ASP A 148 3.08 -19.18 -13.64
C ASP A 148 4.21 -19.15 -12.60
N PRO A 149 4.39 -20.19 -11.78
CA PRO A 149 5.42 -20.24 -10.74
C PRO A 149 6.87 -20.06 -11.24
N THR A 150 7.10 -20.13 -12.55
CA THR A 150 8.44 -20.07 -13.16
C THR A 150 8.77 -18.69 -13.76
N ASN A 151 7.79 -17.80 -13.91
CA ASN A 151 7.95 -16.49 -14.54
C ASN A 151 7.97 -15.30 -13.56
N GLY A 152 8.28 -15.55 -12.29
CA GLY A 152 8.35 -14.51 -11.24
C GLY A 152 9.33 -13.38 -11.56
N GLY A 153 10.48 -13.69 -12.14
CA GLY A 153 11.54 -12.70 -12.37
C GLY A 153 11.17 -11.50 -13.26
N PRO A 154 10.66 -11.71 -14.49
CA PRO A 154 10.48 -10.63 -15.46
C PRO A 154 9.38 -9.60 -15.14
N SER A 155 8.33 -9.97 -14.40
CA SER A 155 7.21 -9.08 -14.06
C SER A 155 7.45 -8.24 -12.81
N LEU A 156 8.44 -8.62 -11.99
CA LEU A 156 8.79 -7.90 -10.77
C LEU A 156 9.35 -6.50 -11.08
N ARG A 157 8.94 -5.54 -10.26
CA ARG A 157 9.46 -4.18 -10.25
C ARG A 157 9.90 -3.84 -8.83
N GLN A 158 11.14 -3.38 -8.70
CA GLN A 158 11.72 -3.04 -7.42
C GLN A 158 11.82 -1.53 -7.23
N CYS A 159 11.56 -1.06 -6.02
CA CYS A 159 11.79 0.31 -5.63
C CYS A 159 12.17 0.41 -4.14
N ASN A 160 13.47 0.52 -3.88
CA ASN A 160 14.01 0.52 -2.51
C ASN A 160 13.99 1.91 -1.84
N THR A 161 13.44 2.92 -2.52
CA THR A 161 13.33 4.27 -1.98
C THR A 161 12.42 4.28 -0.75
N PRO A 162 12.90 4.76 0.41
CA PRO A 162 12.07 4.92 1.59
C PRO A 162 10.89 5.86 1.33
N ASN A 163 9.72 5.43 1.74
CA ASN A 163 8.45 6.15 1.73
C ASN A 163 8.05 6.58 0.33
N VAL A 164 8.46 5.78 -0.66
CA VAL A 164 8.08 6.02 -2.04
C VAL A 164 6.56 5.94 -2.17
N GLY A 165 5.97 6.97 -2.77
CA GLY A 165 4.57 6.97 -3.13
C GLY A 165 4.30 6.02 -4.29
N MET A 166 3.04 5.64 -4.46
CA MET A 166 2.61 4.77 -5.54
C MET A 166 1.33 5.27 -6.18
N THR A 167 1.23 5.05 -7.49
CA THR A 167 -0.03 5.21 -8.22
C THR A 167 -0.54 3.84 -8.64
N VAL A 168 -1.84 3.60 -8.54
CA VAL A 168 -2.53 2.41 -9.07
C VAL A 168 -3.71 2.89 -9.90
N VAL A 169 -3.84 2.34 -11.11
CA VAL A 169 -4.87 2.74 -12.07
C VAL A 169 -5.60 1.48 -12.54
N PHE A 170 -6.92 1.47 -12.36
CA PHE A 170 -7.80 0.43 -12.92
C PHE A 170 -8.30 0.84 -14.29
N SER A 171 -8.19 -0.07 -15.27
CA SER A 171 -8.63 0.14 -16.65
C SER A 171 -9.55 -0.99 -17.10
N CYS A 172 -10.55 -0.67 -17.92
CA CYS A 172 -11.60 -1.61 -18.29
C CYS A 172 -11.88 -1.53 -19.79
N ASP A 173 -10.94 -2.08 -20.56
CA ASP A 173 -11.13 -2.31 -22.00
C ASP A 173 -11.90 -3.61 -22.27
#